data_AF-B4SB29-F1
#
_entry.id   AF-B4SB29-F1
#
_cell.length_a   1.000
_cell.length_b   1.000
_cell.length_c   1.000
_cell.angle_alpha   90.00
_cell.angle_beta   90.00
_cell.angle_gamma   90.00
#
_symmetry.space_group_name_H-M   'P 1'
#
loop_
_entity.id
_entity.type
_entity.pdbx_description
1 polymer ?
#
loop_
_entity_poly.entity_id
_entity_poly.type
_entity_poly.pdbx_seq_one_letter_code
_entity_poly.pdbx_strand_id
1 'polypeptide(L)'
;MGHHRIKYVFLGRQLGARSEDPACYEKGRVQYPRLAKTPLFLEGIERIMRGADAYRITLMCAEKDPIECHRALLVSRKLFELGIPVNHILHDGAIQTHEELESRLLSMCNLPDGDMFTSRDEFIAQAYSIQGNRVAYQDEVMAEQKKVLQS
;
A
#
# COMPACT_ATOMS: atom_id res chain seq x y z
N MET A 1 17.13 25.50 -24.33
CA MET A 1 15.76 24.96 -24.16
C MET A 1 15.82 23.84 -23.13
N GLY A 2 15.19 24.00 -21.97
CA GLY A 2 15.30 23.05 -20.86
C GLY A 2 14.47 21.80 -21.10
N HIS A 3 15.12 20.66 -21.36
CA HIS A 3 14.45 19.37 -21.47
C HIS A 3 14.13 18.84 -20.07
N HIS A 4 12.90 19.00 -19.61
CA HIS A 4 12.45 18.29 -18.42
C HIS A 4 12.25 16.81 -18.79
N ARG A 5 13.24 15.95 -18.50
CA ARG A 5 13.27 14.51 -18.83
C ARG A 5 12.33 13.65 -17.97
N ILE A 6 11.29 14.24 -17.38
CA ILE A 6 10.38 13.55 -16.46
C ILE A 6 9.03 13.38 -17.16
N LYS A 7 8.57 12.14 -17.28
CA LYS A 7 7.24 11.81 -17.79
C LYS A 7 6.32 11.52 -16.61
N TYR A 8 5.13 12.12 -16.62
CA TYR A 8 4.11 11.89 -15.61
C TYR A 8 3.02 11.00 -16.15
N VAL A 9 2.59 10.02 -15.35
CA VAL A 9 1.48 9.12 -15.67
C VAL A 9 0.59 9.01 -14.44
N PHE A 10 -0.70 9.26 -14.62
CA PHE A 10 -1.70 9.06 -13.58
C PHE A 10 -2.16 7.60 -13.56
N LEU A 11 -2.05 6.94 -12.40
CA LEU A 11 -2.49 5.57 -12.16
C LEU A 11 -3.48 5.48 -10.99
N GLY A 12 -4.16 6.57 -10.63
CA GLY A 12 -5.06 6.58 -9.47
C GLY A 12 -6.29 5.68 -9.63
N ARG A 13 -6.68 5.34 -10.86
CA ARG A 13 -7.75 4.36 -11.12
C ARG A 13 -7.30 2.94 -10.76
N GLN A 14 -6.09 2.54 -11.15
CA GLN A 14 -5.57 1.20 -10.92
C GLN A 14 -4.96 1.02 -9.53
N LEU A 15 -4.18 2.01 -9.10
CA LEU A 15 -3.33 1.93 -7.91
C LEU A 15 -3.77 2.91 -6.82
N GLY A 16 -5.03 3.34 -6.87
CA GLY A 16 -5.66 4.09 -5.80
C GLY A 16 -6.06 3.19 -4.62
N ALA A 17 -6.31 3.80 -3.47
CA ALA A 17 -6.74 3.11 -2.26
C ALA A 17 -8.27 2.91 -2.15
N ARG A 18 -9.01 3.10 -3.24
CA ARG A 18 -10.48 3.00 -3.29
C ARG A 18 -10.88 2.05 -4.40
N SER A 19 -12.02 1.40 -4.23
CA SER A 19 -12.59 0.49 -5.22
C SER A 19 -14.07 0.82 -5.45
N GLU A 20 -14.54 0.58 -6.67
CA GLU A 20 -15.98 0.56 -6.97
C GLU A 20 -16.61 -0.78 -6.61
N ASP A 21 -15.81 -1.83 -6.39
CA ASP A 21 -16.28 -3.16 -6.00
C ASP A 21 -16.58 -3.21 -4.49
N PRO A 22 -17.85 -3.39 -4.07
CA PRO A 22 -18.24 -3.50 -2.67
C PRO A 22 -17.57 -4.67 -1.94
N ALA A 23 -17.13 -5.73 -2.66
CA ALA A 23 -16.41 -6.85 -2.05
C ALA A 23 -15.05 -6.44 -1.47
N CYS A 24 -14.48 -5.32 -1.93
CA CYS A 24 -13.27 -4.73 -1.37
C CYS A 24 -13.50 -4.06 -0.01
N TYR A 25 -14.74 -3.99 0.49
CA TYR A 25 -15.06 -3.30 1.73
C TYR A 25 -15.49 -4.26 2.85
N GLU A 26 -15.18 -3.86 4.08
CA GLU A 26 -15.70 -4.46 5.29
C GLU A 26 -16.15 -3.36 6.24
N LYS A 27 -17.44 -3.33 6.57
CA LYS A 27 -18.06 -2.27 7.39
C LYS A 27 -17.75 -0.86 6.84
N GLY A 28 -17.81 -0.71 5.51
CA GLY A 28 -17.48 0.51 4.79
C GLY A 28 -15.98 0.83 4.70
N ARG A 29 -15.08 0.03 5.30
CA ARG A 29 -13.64 0.24 5.20
C ARG A 29 -13.01 -0.59 4.09
N VAL A 30 -12.18 0.03 3.26
CA VAL A 30 -11.42 -0.68 2.23
C VAL A 30 -10.47 -1.71 2.86
N GLN A 31 -10.49 -2.92 2.33
CA GLN A 31 -9.62 -4.02 2.72
C GLN A 31 -8.52 -4.17 1.67
N TYR A 32 -7.33 -3.66 1.97
CA TYR A 32 -6.16 -3.74 1.07
C TYR A 32 -5.84 -5.16 0.57
N PRO A 33 -5.92 -6.24 1.38
CA PRO A 33 -5.71 -7.59 0.87
C PRO A 33 -6.71 -8.03 -0.20
N ARG A 34 -7.93 -7.47 -0.20
CA ARG A 34 -8.94 -7.73 -1.24
C ARG A 34 -8.67 -6.88 -2.47
N LEU A 35 -8.38 -5.58 -2.26
CA LEU A 35 -8.05 -4.65 -3.33
C LEU A 35 -6.82 -5.11 -4.14
N ALA A 36 -5.78 -5.60 -3.45
CA ALA A 36 -4.56 -6.11 -4.04
C ALA A 36 -4.75 -7.33 -4.97
N LYS A 37 -5.91 -7.99 -4.90
CA LYS A 37 -6.28 -9.16 -5.72
C LYS A 37 -7.18 -8.80 -6.89
N THR A 38 -7.64 -7.56 -6.99
CA THR A 38 -8.52 -7.14 -8.07
C THR A 38 -7.75 -7.11 -9.40
N PRO A 39 -8.38 -7.48 -10.54
CA PRO A 39 -7.74 -7.41 -11.84
C PRO A 39 -7.19 -6.02 -12.17
N LEU A 40 -7.98 -4.98 -11.86
CA LEU A 40 -7.62 -3.59 -12.13
C LEU A 40 -6.35 -3.14 -11.37
N PHE A 41 -6.18 -3.60 -10.13
CA PHE A 41 -4.96 -3.32 -9.36
C PHE A 41 -3.75 -4.05 -9.94
N LEU A 42 -3.90 -5.33 -10.27
CA LEU A 42 -2.82 -6.15 -10.84
C LEU A 42 -2.36 -5.61 -12.19
N GLU A 43 -3.27 -5.13 -13.05
CA GLU A 43 -2.93 -4.42 -14.29
C GLU A 43 -2.05 -3.18 -14.04
N GLY A 44 -2.32 -2.45 -12.94
CA GLY A 44 -1.51 -1.32 -12.50
C GLY A 44 -0.10 -1.72 -12.09
N ILE A 45 0.03 -2.81 -11.33
CA ILE A 45 1.32 -3.36 -10.90
C ILE A 45 2.14 -3.81 -12.11
N GLU A 46 1.54 -4.58 -13.03
CA GLU A 46 2.21 -5.00 -14.25
C GLU A 46 2.66 -3.81 -15.10
N ARG A 47 1.86 -2.75 -15.16
CA ARG A 47 2.22 -1.53 -15.88
C ARG A 47 3.44 -0.85 -15.27
N ILE A 48 3.58 -0.83 -13.94
CA ILE A 48 4.80 -0.35 -13.28
C ILE A 48 5.98 -1.23 -13.66
N MET A 49 5.84 -2.56 -13.55
CA MET A 49 6.91 -3.51 -13.84
C MET A 49 7.43 -3.37 -15.28
N ARG A 50 6.52 -3.35 -16.28
CA ARG A 50 6.89 -3.12 -17.69
C ARG A 50 7.56 -1.75 -17.91
N GLY A 51 7.15 -0.75 -17.14
CA GLY A 51 7.76 0.58 -17.22
C GLY A 51 9.17 0.60 -16.63
N ALA A 52 9.43 -0.18 -15.59
CA ALA A 52 10.71 -0.22 -14.90
C ALA A 52 11.85 -0.72 -15.80
N ASP A 53 11.54 -1.53 -16.82
CA ASP A 53 12.51 -1.99 -17.82
C ASP A 53 13.08 -0.85 -18.67
N ALA A 54 12.33 0.26 -18.83
CA ALA A 54 12.69 1.37 -19.70
C ALA A 54 12.88 2.70 -18.96
N TYR A 55 12.42 2.81 -17.71
CA TYR A 55 12.36 4.06 -16.98
C TYR A 55 12.76 3.87 -15.51
N ARG A 56 13.40 4.89 -14.94
CA ARG A 56 13.48 5.04 -13.48
C ARG A 56 12.14 5.56 -12.98
N ILE A 57 11.40 4.73 -12.25
CA ILE A 57 10.05 5.06 -11.79
C ILE A 57 10.10 5.61 -10.36
N THR A 58 9.31 6.65 -10.10
CA THR A 58 9.02 7.15 -8.76
C THR A 58 7.51 7.25 -8.58
N LEU A 59 7.02 6.74 -7.45
CA LEU A 59 5.62 6.81 -7.07
C LEU A 59 5.44 7.96 -6.08
N MET A 60 4.74 9.02 -6.48
CA MET A 60 4.49 10.17 -5.61
C MET A 60 3.38 9.88 -4.60
N CYS A 61 3.61 10.22 -3.33
CA CYS A 61 2.66 10.08 -2.22
C CYS A 61 2.30 11.49 -1.68
N ALA A 62 1.13 11.65 -1.07
CA ALA A 62 0.72 12.93 -0.47
C ALA A 62 1.10 13.02 1.02
N GLU A 63 1.28 11.86 1.65
CA GLU A 63 1.60 11.66 3.04
C GLU A 63 3.11 11.88 3.29
N LYS A 64 3.43 12.51 4.43
CA LYS A 64 4.82 12.83 4.81
C LYS A 64 5.63 11.57 5.15
N ASP A 65 4.97 10.58 5.78
CA ASP A 65 5.58 9.31 6.17
C ASP A 65 5.04 8.18 5.29
N PRO A 66 5.91 7.36 4.66
CA PRO A 66 5.49 6.20 3.91
C PRO A 66 4.57 5.24 4.67
N ILE A 67 4.73 5.04 5.99
CA ILE A 67 3.89 4.12 6.77
C ILE A 67 2.44 4.62 6.92
N GLU A 68 2.20 5.91 6.67
CA GLU A 68 0.85 6.49 6.63
C GLU A 68 0.23 6.40 5.22
N CYS A 69 1.01 5.99 4.22
CA CYS A 69 0.64 6.06 2.81
C CYS A 69 0.14 4.72 2.27
N HIS A 70 -1.01 4.73 1.59
CA HIS A 70 -1.48 3.55 0.85
C HIS A 70 -0.47 3.07 -0.20
N ARG A 71 0.34 3.97 -0.79
CA ARG A 71 1.35 3.57 -1.78
C ARG A 71 2.45 2.72 -1.17
N ALA A 72 2.80 2.90 0.10
CA ALA A 72 3.73 2.00 0.76
C ALA A 72 3.02 0.70 1.18
N LEU A 73 1.88 0.83 1.87
CA LEU A 73 1.18 -0.29 2.51
C LEU A 73 0.50 -1.26 1.54
N LEU A 74 0.14 -0.81 0.35
CA LEU A 74 -0.55 -1.59 -0.68
C LEU A 74 0.32 -1.79 -1.92
N VAL A 75 0.73 -0.69 -2.58
CA VAL A 75 1.41 -0.78 -3.88
C VAL A 75 2.84 -1.29 -3.73
N SER A 76 3.63 -0.65 -2.88
CA SER A 76 5.04 -1.00 -2.66
C SER A 76 5.17 -2.36 -2.04
N ARG A 77 4.32 -2.70 -1.06
CA ARG A 77 4.22 -4.06 -0.53
C ARG A 77 4.05 -5.09 -1.65
N LYS A 78 3.10 -4.87 -2.57
CA LYS A 78 2.86 -5.83 -3.65
C LYS A 78 4.06 -5.97 -4.59
N LEU A 79 4.72 -4.86 -4.91
CA LEU A 79 5.95 -4.88 -5.72
C LEU A 79 7.06 -5.65 -5.01
N PHE A 80 7.22 -5.43 -3.70
CA PHE A 80 8.23 -6.09 -2.88
C PHE A 80 7.98 -7.60 -2.76
N GLU A 81 6.72 -8.03 -2.57
CA GLU A 81 6.32 -9.45 -2.62
C GLU A 81 6.63 -10.12 -3.97
N LEU A 82 6.71 -9.34 -5.06
CA LEU A 82 7.09 -9.82 -6.40
C LEU A 82 8.61 -9.78 -6.63
N GLY A 83 9.40 -9.47 -5.60
CA GLY A 83 10.86 -9.40 -5.66
C GLY A 83 11.40 -8.12 -6.29
N ILE A 84 10.57 -7.08 -6.46
CA ILE A 84 11.02 -5.77 -6.96
C ILE A 84 11.52 -4.93 -5.78
N PRO A 85 12.80 -4.51 -5.76
CA PRO A 85 13.29 -3.63 -4.71
C PRO A 85 12.57 -2.28 -4.73
N VAL A 86 12.12 -1.82 -3.57
CA VAL A 86 11.48 -0.51 -3.40
C VAL A 86 12.22 0.29 -2.35
N ASN A 87 12.52 1.55 -2.68
CA ASN A 87 13.10 2.52 -1.76
C ASN A 87 12.11 3.67 -1.55
N HIS A 88 12.01 4.13 -0.32
CA HIS A 88 11.16 5.23 0.11
C HIS A 88 12.02 6.48 0.32
N ILE A 89 11.64 7.57 -0.33
CA ILE A 89 12.27 8.88 -0.13
C ILE A 89 11.53 9.56 1.02
N LEU A 90 12.21 9.76 2.14
CA LEU A 90 11.65 10.40 3.33
C LEU A 90 11.60 11.93 3.18
N HIS A 91 10.90 12.59 4.09
CA HIS A 91 10.64 14.03 4.01
C HIS A 91 11.90 14.91 4.10
N ASP A 92 12.99 14.39 4.65
CA ASP A 92 14.30 15.02 4.76
C ASP A 92 15.23 14.65 3.60
N GLY A 93 14.74 13.85 2.65
CA GLY A 93 15.50 13.35 1.50
C GLY A 93 16.30 12.07 1.79
N ALA A 94 16.27 11.55 3.02
CA ALA A 94 16.88 10.26 3.33
C ALA A 94 16.17 9.12 2.59
N ILE A 95 16.90 8.04 2.34
CA ILE A 95 16.37 6.85 1.66
C ILE A 95 16.20 5.74 2.69
N GLN A 96 15.00 5.17 2.73
CA GLN A 96 14.66 4.00 3.53
C GLN A 96 14.32 2.84 2.59
N THR A 97 14.93 1.67 2.78
CA THR A 97 14.57 0.43 2.06
C THR A 97 13.20 -0.07 2.49
N HIS A 98 12.59 -0.97 1.70
CA HIS A 98 11.30 -1.55 2.06
C HIS A 98 11.39 -2.40 3.33
N GLU A 99 12.48 -3.14 3.50
CA GLU A 99 12.78 -3.97 4.66
C GLU A 99 12.92 -3.14 5.95
N GLU A 100 13.58 -1.98 5.87
CA GLU A 100 13.65 -1.02 6.99
C GLU A 100 12.27 -0.44 7.32
N LEU A 101 11.45 -0.17 6.30
CA LEU A 101 10.07 0.24 6.51
C LEU A 101 9.25 -0.85 7.21
N GLU A 102 9.37 -2.12 6.81
CA GLU A 102 8.69 -3.25 7.45
C GLU A 102 9.13 -3.42 8.91
N SER A 103 10.42 -3.30 9.19
CA SER A 103 10.97 -3.35 10.55
C SER A 103 10.40 -2.22 11.44
N ARG A 104 10.27 -1.01 10.87
CA ARG A 104 9.65 0.13 11.55
C ARG A 104 8.15 -0.06 11.73
N LEU A 105 7.48 -0.68 10.77
CA LEU A 105 6.05 -1.00 10.83
C LEU A 105 5.74 -2.01 11.96
N LEU A 106 6.57 -3.06 12.10
CA LEU A 106 6.50 -4.03 13.20
C LEU A 106 6.64 -3.32 14.56
N SER A 107 7.67 -2.49 14.70
CA SER A 107 7.94 -1.72 15.91
C SER A 107 6.76 -0.80 16.28
N MET A 108 6.19 -0.09 15.29
CA MET A 108 5.01 0.76 15.48
C MET A 108 3.76 -0.02 15.92
N CYS A 109 3.61 -1.25 15.46
CA CYS A 109 2.50 -2.13 15.84
C CYS A 109 2.78 -2.90 17.14
N ASN A 110 3.95 -2.70 17.76
CA ASN A 110 4.40 -3.42 18.93
C ASN A 110 4.42 -4.95 18.73
N LEU A 111 4.83 -5.37 17.52
CA LEU A 111 4.97 -6.77 17.10
C LEU A 111 6.47 -7.16 17.07
N PRO A 112 6.80 -8.42 17.40
CA PRO A 112 8.16 -8.91 17.34
C PRO A 112 8.64 -9.06 15.89
N ASP A 113 9.96 -9.05 15.71
CA ASP A 113 10.62 -9.27 14.41
C ASP A 113 10.89 -10.77 14.17
N GLY A 114 9.87 -11.59 14.41
CA GLY A 114 9.93 -13.06 14.44
C GLY A 114 10.07 -13.66 15.85
N ASP A 115 9.54 -14.86 16.03
CA ASP A 115 9.76 -15.67 17.24
C ASP A 115 9.89 -17.17 16.92
N MET A 116 9.95 -18.02 17.95
CA MET A 116 10.15 -19.47 17.80
C MET A 116 8.96 -20.18 17.14
N PHE A 117 7.76 -19.59 17.19
CA PHE A 117 6.50 -20.21 16.76
C PHE A 117 5.92 -19.54 15.51
N THR A 118 6.30 -18.30 15.23
CA THR A 118 5.71 -17.44 14.22
C THR A 118 6.80 -16.79 13.38
N SER A 119 6.67 -16.91 12.05
CA SER A 119 7.63 -16.33 11.12
C SER A 119 7.55 -14.79 11.10
N ARG A 120 8.65 -14.15 10.71
CA ARG A 120 8.69 -12.70 10.49
C ARG A 120 7.61 -12.25 9.50
N ASP A 121 7.41 -13.00 8.42
CA ASP A 121 6.44 -12.69 7.37
C ASP A 121 4.99 -12.66 7.89
N GLU A 122 4.66 -13.53 8.84
CA GLU A 122 3.35 -13.54 9.49
C GLU A 122 3.12 -12.28 10.35
N PHE A 123 4.13 -11.86 11.13
CA PHE A 123 4.05 -10.61 11.87
C PHE A 123 3.98 -9.40 10.95
N ILE A 124 4.73 -9.40 9.85
CA ILE A 124 4.66 -8.34 8.84
C ILE A 124 3.25 -8.27 8.25
N ALA A 125 2.66 -9.41 7.87
CA ALA A 125 1.29 -9.48 7.36
C ALA A 125 0.28 -8.92 8.38
N GLN A 126 0.46 -9.23 9.66
CA GLN A 126 -0.35 -8.67 10.75
C GLN A 126 -0.15 -7.16 10.90
N ALA A 127 1.08 -6.67 10.87
CA ALA A 127 1.40 -5.24 11.00
C ALA A 127 0.76 -4.42 9.87
N TYR A 128 0.83 -4.90 8.63
CA TYR A 128 0.13 -4.30 7.50
C TYR A 128 -1.39 -4.33 7.66
N SER A 129 -1.97 -5.37 8.26
CA SER A 129 -3.40 -5.41 8.54
C SER A 129 -3.80 -4.35 9.57
N ILE A 130 -3.03 -4.23 10.65
CA ILE A 130 -3.25 -3.23 11.71
C ILE A 130 -3.15 -1.82 11.12
N GLN A 131 -2.04 -1.50 10.46
CA GLN A 131 -1.81 -0.16 9.94
C GLN A 131 -2.69 0.16 8.73
N GLY A 132 -2.89 -0.80 7.83
CA GLY A 132 -3.81 -0.68 6.70
C GLY A 132 -5.22 -0.34 7.17
N ASN A 133 -5.72 -0.98 8.23
CA ASN A 133 -7.03 -0.66 8.80
C ASN A 133 -7.12 0.73 9.45
N ARG A 134 -5.99 1.31 9.88
CA ARG A 134 -5.95 2.68 10.44
C ARG A 134 -6.02 3.74 9.35
N VAL A 135 -5.34 3.52 8.23
CA VAL A 135 -5.23 4.51 7.14
C VAL A 135 -6.23 4.30 6.01
N ALA A 136 -6.83 3.11 5.90
CA ALA A 136 -7.73 2.78 4.80
C ALA A 136 -8.95 3.71 4.79
N TYR A 137 -9.39 4.03 3.57
CA TYR A 137 -10.58 4.83 3.35
C TYR A 137 -11.81 4.17 3.98
N GLN A 138 -12.64 5.00 4.60
CA GLN A 138 -13.93 4.65 5.19
C GLN A 138 -15.04 5.33 4.38
N ASP A 139 -15.88 4.52 3.75
CA ASP A 139 -17.15 4.93 3.17
C ASP A 139 -18.20 4.99 4.30
N GLU A 140 -18.67 6.20 4.59
CA GLU A 140 -19.63 6.46 5.68
C GLU A 140 -21.02 5.88 5.36
N VAL A 141 -21.44 5.96 4.09
CA VAL A 141 -22.75 5.46 3.65
C VAL A 141 -22.84 3.94 3.80
N MET A 142 -21.80 3.23 3.35
CA MET A 142 -21.71 1.77 3.54
C MET A 142 -21.60 1.39 5.03
N ALA A 143 -20.95 2.22 5.85
CA ALA A 143 -20.81 1.99 7.28
C ALA A 143 -22.17 2.09 8.00
N GLU A 144 -22.98 3.08 7.62
CA GLU A 144 -24.31 3.32 8.19
C GLU A 144 -25.32 2.24 7.79
N GLN A 145 -25.37 1.85 6.51
CA GLN A 145 -26.27 0.80 6.02
C GLN A 145 -26.07 -0.53 6.76
N LYS A 146 -24.82 -0.86 7.09
CA LYS A 146 -24.50 -2.10 7.81
C LYS A 146 -24.88 -2.05 9.29
N LYS A 147 -24.92 -0.87 9.92
CA LYS A 147 -25.41 -0.70 11.30
C LYS A 147 -26.91 -0.94 11.37
N VAL A 148 -27.66 -0.43 10.40
CA VAL A 148 -29.13 -0.60 10.31
C VAL A 148 -29.52 -2.06 10.06
N LEU A 149 -28.71 -2.82 9.32
CA LEU A 149 -28.98 -4.24 9.04
C LEU A 149 -28.62 -5.18 10.22
N GLN A 150 -27.95 -4.67 11.26
CA GLN A 150 -27.51 -5.43 12.44
C GLN A 150 -28.27 -5.05 13.72
N SER A 151 -29.26 -4.15 13.62
CA SER A 151 -30.21 -3.78 14.67
C SER A 151 -31.57 -4.43 14.42
#